data_AF-A0A960FYJ7-F1
#
_entry.id   AF-A0A960FYJ7-F1
#
_cell.length_a   1.000
_cell.length_b   1.000
_cell.length_c   1.000
_cell.angle_alpha   90.00
_cell.angle_beta   90.00
_cell.angle_gamma   90.00
#
_symmetry.space_group_name_H-M   'P 1'
#
loop_
_entity.id
_entity.type
_entity.pdbx_description
1 polymer ?
#
loop_
_entity_poly.entity_id
_entity_poly.type
_entity_poly.pdbx_seq_one_letter_code
_entity_poly.pdbx_strand_id
1 'polypeptide(L)'
;MSVDEVIEVALAEDLADGPDVTSTATIPADHRSQLDLVARADGVVAGLDVAERVFEIVGPIEVTVHCSDGDRVRRGDVLLSAVGPTRALLT
;
A
#
# COMPACT_ATOMS: atom_id res chain seq x y z
N MET A 1 7.97 8.38 -18.87
CA MET A 1 7.03 8.21 -17.77
C MET A 1 7.79 7.57 -16.62
N SER A 2 7.95 8.27 -15.51
CA SER A 2 8.57 7.74 -14.28
C SER A 2 7.59 6.84 -13.53
N VAL A 3 8.08 6.09 -12.54
CA VAL A 3 7.23 5.29 -11.64
C VAL A 3 6.26 6.20 -10.88
N ASP A 4 6.74 7.32 -10.35
CA ASP A 4 5.92 8.31 -9.66
C ASP A 4 4.80 8.85 -10.53
N GLU A 5 5.06 9.16 -11.81
CA GLU A 5 4.02 9.63 -12.74
C GLU A 5 2.91 8.58 -12.95
N VAL A 6 3.25 7.28 -12.99
CA VAL A 6 2.24 6.22 -13.08
C VAL A 6 1.43 6.11 -11.79
N ILE A 7 2.10 6.19 -10.64
CA ILE A 7 1.43 6.13 -9.33
C ILE A 7 0.47 7.31 -9.17
N GLU A 8 0.92 8.53 -9.48
CA GLU A 8 0.11 9.74 -9.37
C GLU A 8 -1.12 9.69 -10.29
N VAL A 9 -0.96 9.18 -11.51
CA VAL A 9 -2.09 9.00 -12.44
C VAL A 9 -3.10 7.99 -11.90
N ALA A 10 -2.63 6.87 -11.35
CA ALA A 10 -3.51 5.85 -10.78
C ALA A 10 -4.24 6.35 -9.52
N LEU A 11 -3.55 7.07 -8.63
CA LEU A 11 -4.18 7.67 -7.45
C LEU A 11 -5.19 8.77 -7.83
N ALA A 12 -4.88 9.57 -8.85
CA ALA A 12 -5.79 10.58 -9.36
C ALA A 12 -7.04 9.98 -10.02
N GLU A 13 -6.92 8.81 -10.66
CA GLU A 13 -8.06 8.05 -11.16
C GLU A 13 -8.95 7.57 -10.00
N ASP A 14 -8.37 6.93 -8.99
CA ASP A 14 -9.11 6.34 -7.87
C ASP A 14 -9.85 7.41 -7.03
N LEU A 15 -9.24 8.59 -6.88
CA LEU A 15 -9.78 9.73 -6.14
C LEU A 15 -10.44 10.81 -7.01
N ALA A 16 -10.78 10.48 -8.27
CA ALA A 16 -11.30 11.46 -9.23
C ALA A 16 -12.60 12.14 -8.75
N ASP A 17 -13.43 11.42 -8.00
CA ASP A 17 -14.71 11.90 -7.47
C ASP A 17 -14.59 12.54 -6.07
N GLY A 18 -13.37 12.72 -5.57
CA GLY A 18 -13.08 13.29 -4.26
C GLY A 18 -12.35 12.31 -3.33
N PRO A 19 -12.26 12.62 -2.02
CA PRO A 19 -11.56 11.76 -1.08
C PRO A 19 -12.27 10.41 -0.91
N ASP A 20 -11.58 9.40 -0.39
CA ASP A 20 -12.21 8.13 0.02
C ASP A 20 -13.29 8.38 1.09
N VAL A 21 -14.53 8.45 0.60
CA VAL A 21 -15.72 8.75 1.40
C VAL A 21 -16.02 7.65 2.41
N THR A 22 -15.71 6.40 2.08
CA THR A 22 -16.02 5.24 2.92
C THR A 22 -15.09 5.24 4.13
N SER A 23 -13.78 5.37 3.91
CA SER A 23 -12.81 5.46 5.00
C SER A 23 -13.04 6.69 5.87
N THR A 24 -13.37 7.83 5.25
CA THR A 24 -13.66 9.06 6.00
C THR A 24 -14.90 8.93 6.89
N ALA A 25 -15.95 8.24 6.42
CA ALA A 25 -17.20 8.07 7.15
C ALA A 25 -17.14 6.99 8.26
N THR A 26 -16.28 5.98 8.11
CA THR A 26 -16.30 4.79 8.98
C THR A 26 -15.13 4.69 9.94
N ILE A 27 -14.03 5.43 9.72
CA ILE A 27 -12.79 5.30 10.48
C ILE A 27 -12.45 6.63 11.13
N PRO A 28 -12.20 6.72 12.45
CA PRO A 28 -11.75 7.95 13.11
C PRO A 28 -10.44 8.48 12.52
N ALA A 29 -10.26 9.82 12.49
CA ALA A 29 -9.10 10.45 11.87
C ALA A 29 -7.77 10.18 12.59
N ASP A 30 -7.84 9.88 13.88
CA ASP A 30 -6.72 9.54 14.76
C ASP A 30 -6.42 8.03 14.81
N HIS A 31 -7.26 7.21 14.17
CA HIS A 31 -7.08 5.77 14.16
C HIS A 31 -5.82 5.37 13.37
N ARG A 32 -5.01 4.50 13.95
CA ARG A 32 -3.79 3.95 13.35
C ARG A 32 -3.88 2.44 13.27
N SER A 33 -3.23 1.85 12.28
CA SER A 33 -3.23 0.39 12.10
C SER A 33 -1.90 -0.08 11.53
N GLN A 34 -1.71 -1.39 11.60
CA GLN A 34 -0.71 -2.11 10.81
C GLN A 34 -1.44 -2.87 9.70
N LEU A 35 -0.90 -2.76 8.49
CA LEU A 35 -1.27 -3.53 7.31
C LEU A 35 -0.14 -4.51 7.00
N ASP A 36 -0.50 -5.75 6.67
CA ASP A 36 0.44 -6.74 6.13
C ASP A 36 0.01 -7.11 4.69
N LEU A 37 0.92 -6.95 3.73
CA LEU A 37 0.74 -7.40 2.36
C LEU A 37 1.10 -8.88 2.27
N VAL A 38 0.08 -9.75 2.20
CA VAL A 38 0.25 -11.21 2.29
C VAL A 38 0.04 -11.90 0.95
N ALA A 39 0.98 -12.76 0.56
CA ALA A 39 0.84 -13.60 -0.62
C ALA A 39 -0.31 -14.60 -0.43
N ARG A 40 -1.31 -14.57 -1.33
CA ARG A 40 -2.46 -15.50 -1.26
C ARG A 40 -2.26 -16.80 -2.04
N ALA A 41 -1.19 -16.88 -2.81
CA ALA A 41 -0.78 -18.04 -3.59
C ALA A 41 0.74 -18.08 -3.70
N ASP A 42 1.27 -19.24 -4.07
CA ASP A 42 2.70 -19.41 -4.35
C ASP A 42 3.07 -18.67 -5.64
N GLY A 43 4.27 -18.08 -5.69
CA GLY A 43 4.70 -17.31 -6.85
C GLY A 43 6.11 -16.75 -6.73
N VAL A 44 6.41 -15.77 -7.57
CA VAL A 44 7.61 -14.93 -7.50
C VAL A 44 7.15 -13.49 -7.30
N VAL A 45 7.65 -12.83 -6.28
CA VAL A 45 7.27 -11.44 -5.96
C VAL A 45 7.99 -10.46 -6.88
N ALA A 46 7.31 -9.38 -7.27
CA ALA A 46 7.87 -8.25 -7.99
C ALA A 46 7.04 -6.98 -7.70
N GLY A 47 7.69 -5.82 -7.74
CA GLY A 47 7.05 -4.52 -7.54
C GLY A 47 7.00 -4.05 -6.08
N LEU A 48 7.85 -4.58 -5.18
CA LEU A 48 7.87 -4.16 -3.78
C LEU A 48 8.27 -2.67 -3.62
N ASP A 49 9.25 -2.21 -4.39
CA ASP A 49 9.66 -0.79 -4.40
C ASP A 49 8.52 0.13 -4.87
N VAL A 50 7.69 -0.33 -5.80
CA VAL A 50 6.51 0.41 -6.26
C VAL A 50 5.46 0.49 -5.15
N ALA A 51 5.22 -0.63 -4.45
CA ALA A 51 4.27 -0.66 -3.33
C ALA A 51 4.72 0.24 -2.18
N GLU A 52 6.01 0.22 -1.82
CA GLU A 52 6.59 1.14 -0.84
C GLU A 52 6.40 2.59 -1.28
N ARG A 53 6.69 2.91 -2.54
CA ARG A 53 6.53 4.27 -3.08
C ARG A 53 5.09 4.78 -3.04
N VAL A 54 4.10 3.92 -3.27
CA VAL A 54 2.67 4.28 -3.11
C VAL A 54 2.40 4.72 -1.68
N PHE A 55 2.83 3.95 -0.67
CA PHE A 55 2.59 4.30 0.73
C PHE A 55 3.28 5.61 1.15
N GLU A 56 4.49 5.89 0.62
CA GLU A 56 5.17 7.17 0.85
C GLU A 56 4.39 8.37 0.30
N ILE A 57 3.73 8.20 -0.86
CA ILE A 57 2.94 9.26 -1.51
C ILE A 57 1.62 9.50 -0.78
N VAL A 58 0.95 8.41 -0.35
CA VAL A 58 -0.39 8.49 0.25
C VAL A 58 -0.36 9.10 1.65
N GLY A 59 0.71 8.91 2.43
CA GLY A 59 0.80 9.56 3.74
C GLY A 59 2.00 9.18 4.61
N PRO A 60 1.99 9.60 5.90
CA PRO A 60 3.06 9.31 6.85
C PRO A 60 2.98 7.85 7.35
N ILE A 61 3.37 6.93 6.48
CA ILE A 61 3.32 5.48 6.67
C ILE A 61 4.76 4.95 6.77
N GLU A 62 5.04 4.18 7.83
CA GLU A 62 6.30 3.46 7.98
C GLU A 62 6.19 2.09 7.33
N VAL A 63 7.07 1.81 6.37
CA VAL A 63 7.08 0.57 5.58
C VAL A 63 8.26 -0.30 6.02
N THR A 64 8.04 -1.60 6.10
CA THR A 64 9.07 -2.62 6.30
C THR A 64 8.90 -3.72 5.26
N VAL A 65 9.91 -3.89 4.40
CA VAL A 65 9.94 -4.92 3.36
C VAL A 65 10.58 -6.20 3.91
N HIS A 66 9.95 -7.36 3.67
CA HIS A 66 10.37 -8.66 4.25
C HIS A 66 10.98 -9.63 3.24
N CYS A 67 10.89 -9.34 1.95
CA CYS A 67 11.50 -10.13 0.88
C CYS A 67 11.99 -9.21 -0.24
N SER A 68 12.72 -9.77 -1.20
CA SER A 68 13.23 -9.01 -2.35
C SER A 68 12.46 -9.38 -3.62
N ASP A 69 12.34 -8.42 -4.53
CA ASP A 69 11.87 -8.69 -5.88
C ASP A 69 12.67 -9.85 -6.51
N GLY A 70 11.96 -10.81 -7.10
CA GLY A 70 12.53 -12.04 -7.65
C GLY A 70 12.54 -13.23 -6.67
N ASP A 71 12.24 -13.02 -5.39
CA ASP A 71 12.12 -14.11 -4.43
C ASP A 71 10.91 -14.99 -4.72
N ARG A 72 11.07 -16.30 -4.49
CA ARG A 72 9.92 -17.23 -4.45
C ARG A 72 9.19 -17.07 -3.14
N VAL A 73 7.89 -16.87 -3.22
CA VAL A 73 7.00 -16.71 -2.06
C VAL A 73 5.95 -17.81 -2.04
N ARG A 74 5.46 -18.14 -0.85
CA ARG A 74 4.40 -19.10 -0.61
C ARG A 74 3.16 -18.40 -0.11
N ARG A 75 2.01 -19.05 -0.29
CA ARG A 75 0.78 -18.62 0.34
C ARG A 75 0.98 -18.43 1.85
N GLY A 76 0.67 -17.24 2.34
CA GLY A 76 0.78 -16.85 3.74
C GLY A 76 2.02 -16.03 4.06
N ASP A 77 3.00 -15.93 3.16
CA ASP A 77 4.17 -15.10 3.38
C ASP A 77 3.77 -13.62 3.42
N VAL A 78 4.25 -12.91 4.45
CA VAL A 78 4.15 -11.45 4.55
C VAL A 78 5.27 -10.86 3.72
N LEU A 79 4.91 -10.06 2.72
CA LEU A 79 5.84 -9.45 1.76
C LEU A 79 6.34 -8.09 2.24
N LEU A 80 5.42 -7.32 2.84
CA LEU A 80 5.63 -5.97 3.32
C LEU A 80 4.66 -5.70 4.48
N SER A 81 5.12 -4.98 5.50
CA SER A 81 4.27 -4.43 6.57
C SER A 81 4.29 -2.91 6.52
N ALA A 82 3.15 -2.28 6.81
CA ALA A 82 3.00 -0.83 6.78
C ALA A 82 2.24 -0.34 8.02
N VAL A 83 2.75 0.69 8.70
CA VAL A 83 2.14 1.26 9.92
C VAL A 83 1.87 2.74 9.75
N GLY A 84 0.62 3.16 9.93
CA GLY A 84 0.22 4.54 9.66
C GLY A 84 -1.22 4.86 10.04
N PRO A 85 -1.70 6.07 9.70
CA PRO A 85 -3.11 6.41 9.77
C PRO A 85 -3.92 5.41 8.95
N THR A 86 -4.97 4.83 9.53
CA THR A 86 -5.73 3.75 8.87
C THR A 86 -6.41 4.22 7.60
N ARG A 87 -6.88 5.47 7.56
CA ARG A 87 -7.46 6.05 6.33
C ARG A 87 -6.43 6.07 5.19
N ALA A 88 -5.18 6.42 5.46
CA ALA A 88 -4.10 6.44 4.47
C ALA A 88 -3.66 5.03 4.05
N LEU A 89 -3.77 4.03 4.94
CA LEU A 89 -3.49 2.63 4.58
C LEU A 89 -4.55 2.00 3.66
N LEU A 90 -5.72 2.64 3.52
CA LEU A 90 -6.86 2.14 2.76
C LEU A 90 -7.16 2.97 1.49
N THR A 91 -6.41 4.06 1.30
CA THR A 91 -6.40 4.87 0.08
C THR A 91 -5.29 4.37 -0.82
#